data_AF-A0A0B7MMS3-F1
#
_entry.id   AF-A0A0B7MMS3-F1
#
_cell.length_a   1.000
_cell.length_b   1.000
_cell.length_c   1.000
_cell.angle_alpha   90.00
_cell.angle_beta   90.00
_cell.angle_gamma   90.00
#
_symmetry.space_group_name_H-M   'P 1'
#
loop_
_entity.id
_entity.type
_entity.pdbx_description
1 polymer ?
#
loop_
_entity_poly.entity_id
_entity_poly.type
_entity_poly.pdbx_seq_one_letter_code
_entity_poly.pdbx_strand_id
1 'polypeptide(L)'
;MVVFDGLSLEQWLTVKGVLYEKLKAIKMEEYLTFALVPTLTSLSRQAIFSGELPYQFGGSLYNNRGEEKSWRAFWSRQGLSAGKLALLKGLRGSEEDLARVRENLHREVLGLVVDQVDRLVHAQQLGPAGMHQDIILWLEQGKTVDLLEELLAAGFDLYLASDHGSTYATGCGRPDEGCLVETKGERARLYTQEEIYQQALKSIPCRPWKAIGLPEDLRVLLADGDTAFVNKGEEIMTHGGSAVEEVVVPFIKIVREE
;
A
#
# COMPACT_ATOMS: atom_id res chain seq x y z
N MET A 1 4.27 13.74 1.11
CA MET A 1 4.33 12.34 0.64
C MET A 1 2.91 11.80 0.52
N VAL A 2 2.57 11.26 -0.64
CA VAL A 2 1.27 10.66 -0.94
C VAL A 2 1.49 9.19 -1.22
N VAL A 3 0.88 8.33 -0.42
CA VAL A 3 0.95 6.87 -0.57
C VAL A 3 -0.33 6.42 -1.23
N PHE A 4 -0.23 5.84 -2.43
CA PHE A 4 -1.33 5.10 -3.03
C PHE A 4 -1.28 3.67 -2.51
N ASP A 5 -2.28 3.28 -1.75
CA ASP A 5 -2.41 1.93 -1.18
C ASP A 5 -2.65 0.94 -2.33
N GLY A 6 -1.77 -0.05 -2.50
CA GLY A 6 -1.94 -1.12 -3.50
C GLY A 6 -1.57 -0.80 -4.96
N LEU A 7 -0.84 0.29 -5.24
CA LEU A 7 -0.47 0.72 -6.60
C LEU A 7 0.76 -0.03 -7.13
N SER A 8 0.52 -0.96 -8.05
CA SER A 8 1.58 -1.70 -8.74
C SER A 8 2.32 -0.83 -9.79
N LEU A 9 3.50 -1.28 -10.22
CA LEU A 9 4.27 -0.59 -11.24
C LEU A 9 3.52 -0.48 -12.59
N GLU A 10 2.80 -1.52 -13.01
CA GLU A 10 2.01 -1.47 -14.25
C GLU A 10 0.87 -0.44 -14.15
N GLN A 11 0.21 -0.36 -13.00
CA GLN A 11 -0.86 0.60 -12.73
C GLN A 11 -0.31 2.03 -12.68
N TRP A 12 0.90 2.22 -12.16
CA TRP A 12 1.59 3.51 -12.22
C TRP A 12 1.74 4.03 -13.66
N LEU A 13 2.03 3.17 -14.65
CA LEU A 13 2.13 3.64 -16.04
C LEU A 13 0.82 4.26 -16.53
N THR A 14 -0.33 3.75 -16.09
CA THR A 14 -1.64 4.33 -16.35
C THR A 14 -1.85 5.64 -15.59
N VAL A 15 -1.59 5.64 -14.28
CA VAL A 15 -1.68 6.85 -13.44
C VAL A 15 -0.84 7.97 -14.04
N LYS A 16 0.42 7.67 -14.36
CA LYS A 16 1.37 8.57 -15.01
C LYS A 16 0.78 9.19 -16.28
N GLY A 17 0.22 8.37 -17.17
CA GLY A 17 -0.41 8.86 -18.41
C GLY A 17 -1.48 9.91 -18.15
N VAL A 18 -2.39 9.62 -17.21
CA VAL A 18 -3.46 10.56 -16.83
C VAL A 18 -2.89 11.80 -16.16
N LEU A 19 -1.93 11.66 -15.25
CA LEU A 19 -1.30 12.79 -14.57
C LEU A 19 -0.56 13.72 -15.54
N TYR A 20 0.14 13.20 -16.54
CA TYR A 20 0.78 14.03 -17.58
C TYR A 20 -0.23 14.79 -18.44
N GLU A 21 -1.41 14.23 -18.67
CA GLU A 21 -2.48 14.92 -19.41
C GLU A 21 -3.11 16.04 -18.58
N LYS A 22 -3.36 15.79 -17.28
CA LYS A 22 -4.16 16.68 -16.44
C LYS A 22 -3.35 17.71 -15.66
N LEU A 23 -2.14 17.38 -15.20
CA LEU A 23 -1.27 18.30 -14.47
C LEU A 23 -0.42 19.11 -15.45
N LYS A 24 -0.37 20.43 -15.23
CA LYS A 24 0.35 21.36 -16.12
C LYS A 24 1.76 21.62 -15.64
N ALA A 25 2.71 21.63 -16.58
CA ALA A 25 4.11 22.00 -16.35
C ALA A 25 4.68 21.25 -15.15
N ILE A 26 4.68 19.91 -15.23
CA ILE A 26 5.25 19.04 -14.21
C ILE A 26 6.36 18.19 -14.82
N LYS A 27 7.38 17.92 -14.01
CA LYS A 27 8.41 16.93 -14.28
C LYS A 27 8.30 15.83 -13.24
N MET A 28 8.36 14.58 -13.71
CA MET A 28 8.41 13.40 -12.85
C MET A 28 9.82 12.80 -12.88
N GLU A 29 10.45 12.66 -11.72
CA GLU A 29 11.61 11.82 -11.53
C GLU A 29 11.14 10.47 -10.99
N GLU A 30 11.31 9.43 -11.80
CA GLU A 30 10.74 8.10 -11.54
C GLU A 30 11.81 7.18 -10.97
N TYR A 31 11.55 6.66 -9.78
CA TYR A 31 12.34 5.65 -9.13
C TYR A 31 11.46 4.43 -8.82
N LEU A 32 12.10 3.31 -8.58
CA LEU A 32 11.46 2.10 -8.08
C LEU A 32 12.00 1.81 -6.68
N THR A 33 11.13 1.28 -5.83
CA THR A 33 11.51 0.76 -4.52
C THR A 33 10.84 -0.59 -4.30
N PHE A 34 11.19 -1.24 -3.19
CA PHE A 34 10.68 -2.56 -2.83
C PHE A 34 9.76 -2.46 -1.62
N ALA A 35 8.56 -3.02 -1.74
CA ALA A 35 7.70 -3.31 -0.61
C ALA A 35 8.32 -4.41 0.26
N LEU A 36 7.91 -4.45 1.53
CA LEU A 36 8.28 -5.55 2.42
C LEU A 36 7.53 -6.82 2.01
N VAL A 37 8.14 -7.97 2.24
CA VAL A 37 7.48 -9.28 2.06
C VAL A 37 7.23 -9.91 3.43
N PRO A 38 5.99 -10.30 3.76
CA PRO A 38 4.77 -10.24 2.94
C PRO A 38 4.32 -8.82 2.60
N THR A 39 3.75 -8.63 1.40
CA THR A 39 3.26 -7.33 0.90
C THR A 39 1.92 -6.93 1.54
N LEU A 40 1.87 -6.98 2.88
CA LEU A 40 0.72 -6.57 3.67
C LEU A 40 0.76 -5.06 3.91
N THR A 41 -0.36 -4.40 3.69
CA THR A 41 -0.62 -2.99 3.99
C THR A 41 -0.09 -2.60 5.39
N SER A 42 -0.33 -3.46 6.40
CA SER A 42 0.10 -3.18 7.78
C SER A 42 1.61 -3.15 7.98
N LEU A 43 2.36 -3.91 7.20
CA LEU A 43 3.82 -3.96 7.31
C LEU A 43 4.44 -2.78 6.54
N SER A 44 4.04 -2.62 5.28
CA SER A 44 4.63 -1.61 4.41
C SER A 44 4.29 -0.18 4.83
N ARG A 45 3.02 0.14 5.13
CA ARG A 45 2.67 1.52 5.51
C ARG A 45 3.25 1.94 6.85
N GLN A 46 3.29 1.03 7.82
CA GLN A 46 3.99 1.32 9.07
C GLN A 46 5.48 1.57 8.83
N ALA A 47 6.14 0.80 7.96
CA ALA A 47 7.53 1.06 7.60
C ALA A 47 7.71 2.43 6.94
N ILE A 48 6.84 2.78 5.98
CA ILE A 48 6.83 4.08 5.30
C ILE A 48 6.73 5.24 6.30
N PHE A 49 5.81 5.17 7.26
CA PHE A 49 5.57 6.27 8.19
C PHE A 49 6.46 6.26 9.44
N SER A 50 7.12 5.16 9.78
CA SER A 50 8.03 5.07 10.93
C SER A 50 9.51 5.20 10.56
N GLY A 51 9.88 4.81 9.33
CA GLY A 51 11.27 4.56 8.95
C GLY A 51 11.88 3.34 9.65
N GLU A 52 11.06 2.45 10.22
CA GLU A 52 11.45 1.28 11.00
C GLU A 52 11.05 -0.02 10.30
N LEU A 53 11.73 -1.12 10.63
CA LEU A 53 11.37 -2.44 10.11
C LEU A 53 10.33 -3.13 11.01
N PRO A 54 9.54 -4.09 10.48
CA PRO A 54 8.44 -4.69 11.22
C PRO A 54 8.76 -5.29 12.59
N TYR A 55 9.97 -5.82 12.81
CA TYR A 55 10.38 -6.31 14.13
C TYR A 55 10.36 -5.22 15.22
N GLN A 56 10.31 -3.95 14.85
CA GLN A 56 10.25 -2.79 15.75
C GLN A 56 8.82 -2.34 16.07
N PHE A 57 7.81 -2.84 15.36
CA PHE A 57 6.42 -2.34 15.48
C PHE A 57 5.74 -2.80 16.79
N GLY A 58 6.26 -3.84 17.44
CA GLY A 58 5.64 -4.41 18.64
C GLY A 58 4.18 -4.80 18.41
N GLY A 59 3.28 -4.36 19.29
CA GLY A 59 1.86 -4.75 19.26
C GLY A 59 1.03 -4.19 18.08
N SER A 60 1.60 -3.35 17.20
CA SER A 60 0.89 -2.84 16.03
C SER A 60 1.17 -3.61 14.73
N LEU A 61 1.95 -4.70 14.75
CA LEU A 61 2.36 -5.46 13.57
C LEU A 61 1.20 -5.79 12.59
N TYR A 62 0.03 -6.10 13.14
CA TYR A 62 -1.14 -6.55 12.39
C TYR A 62 -2.17 -5.44 12.07
N ASN A 63 -1.89 -4.17 12.37
CA ASN A 63 -2.85 -3.09 12.13
C ASN A 63 -2.22 -1.70 11.92
N ASN A 64 -2.94 -0.83 11.23
CA ASN A 64 -2.50 0.52 10.88
C ASN A 64 -2.81 1.60 11.93
N ARG A 65 -3.08 1.23 13.18
CA ARG A 65 -3.45 2.22 14.22
C ARG A 65 -2.25 3.04 14.72
N GLY A 66 -1.04 2.49 14.62
CA GLY A 66 0.19 3.14 15.08
C GLY A 66 0.76 4.23 14.16
N GLU A 67 0.31 4.31 12.91
CA GLU A 67 0.96 5.11 11.86
C GLU A 67 1.13 6.59 12.21
N GLU A 68 0.09 7.25 12.73
CA GLU A 68 0.18 8.67 13.06
C GLU A 68 1.17 8.93 14.21
N LYS A 69 1.17 8.04 15.21
CA LYS A 69 2.12 8.11 16.32
C LYS A 69 3.55 7.94 15.81
N SER A 70 3.79 6.95 14.96
CA SER A 70 5.11 6.67 14.37
C SER A 70 5.58 7.80 13.46
N TRP A 71 4.70 8.37 12.63
CA TRP A 71 4.99 9.52 11.79
C TRP A 71 5.44 10.72 12.60
N ARG A 72 4.68 11.06 13.65
CA ARG A 72 5.04 12.15 14.56
C ARG A 72 6.36 11.88 15.27
N ALA A 73 6.59 10.65 15.72
CA ALA A 73 7.85 10.26 16.36
C ALA A 73 9.04 10.38 15.40
N PHE A 74 8.91 9.89 14.16
CA PHE A 74 9.94 10.00 13.13
C PHE A 74 10.34 11.46 12.90
N TRP A 75 9.39 12.34 12.60
CA TRP A 75 9.68 13.75 12.31
C TRP A 75 10.11 14.55 13.54
N SER A 76 9.63 14.17 14.73
CA SER A 76 10.14 14.76 15.98
C SER A 76 11.62 14.45 16.19
N ARG A 77 12.09 13.25 15.81
CA ARG A 77 13.53 12.92 15.83
C ARG A 77 14.33 13.74 14.81
N GLN A 78 13.68 14.19 13.74
CA GLN A 78 14.24 15.12 12.76
C GLN A 78 14.13 16.61 13.17
N GLY A 79 13.62 16.90 14.38
CA GLY A 79 13.54 18.25 14.91
C GLY A 79 12.28 19.05 14.54
N LEU A 80 11.28 18.43 13.91
CA LEU A 80 10.00 19.08 13.60
C LEU A 80 8.99 18.93 14.74
N SER A 81 8.25 20.01 15.01
CA SER A 81 7.19 20.00 16.02
C SER A 81 5.89 19.41 15.47
N ALA A 82 5.07 18.82 16.35
CA ALA A 82 3.83 18.16 15.96
C ALA A 82 2.83 19.06 15.20
N GLY A 83 2.85 20.37 15.44
CA GLY A 83 2.02 21.35 14.74
C GLY A 83 2.44 21.61 13.29
N LYS A 84 3.62 21.15 12.87
CA LYS A 84 4.07 21.26 11.47
C LYS A 84 3.70 20.04 10.63
N LEU A 85 3.09 19.03 11.24
CA LEU A 85 2.85 17.70 10.66
C LEU A 85 1.36 17.43 10.57
N ALA A 86 0.94 16.79 9.48
CA ALA A 86 -0.34 16.07 9.43
C ALA A 86 -0.20 14.74 8.67
N LEU A 87 -1.03 13.77 9.06
CA LEU A 87 -1.20 12.51 8.36
C LEU A 87 -2.70 12.32 8.08
N LEU A 88 -3.11 12.38 6.82
CA LEU A 88 -4.48 12.14 6.39
C LEU A 88 -4.57 10.77 5.73
N LYS A 89 -5.54 9.97 6.16
CA LYS A 89 -5.74 8.60 5.69
C LYS A 89 -7.15 8.41 5.15
N GLY A 90 -7.33 7.36 4.36
CA GLY A 90 -8.64 6.99 3.83
C GLY A 90 -9.13 7.91 2.72
N LEU A 91 -8.22 8.60 2.04
CA LEU A 91 -8.57 9.49 0.94
C LEU A 91 -8.97 8.64 -0.27
N ARG A 92 -9.98 9.09 -1.02
CA ARG A 92 -10.52 8.35 -2.17
C ARG A 92 -10.72 9.21 -3.41
N GLY A 93 -10.37 10.50 -3.34
CA GLY A 93 -10.63 11.44 -4.42
C GLY A 93 -12.08 11.90 -4.39
N SER A 94 -12.51 12.46 -3.25
CA SER A 94 -13.79 13.14 -3.09
C SER A 94 -13.59 14.64 -2.81
N GLU A 95 -14.66 15.44 -2.91
CA GLU A 95 -14.59 16.86 -2.49
C GLU A 95 -14.32 17.01 -0.99
N GLU A 96 -14.80 16.07 -0.16
CA GLU A 96 -14.50 16.03 1.27
C GLU A 96 -13.01 15.81 1.54
N ASP A 97 -12.38 14.91 0.78
CA ASP A 97 -10.94 14.68 0.88
C ASP A 97 -10.14 15.92 0.49
N LEU A 98 -10.57 16.61 -0.57
CA LEU A 98 -9.95 17.86 -1.02
C LEU A 98 -10.07 18.95 0.06
N ALA A 99 -11.24 19.10 0.68
CA ALA A 99 -11.43 20.02 1.81
C ALA A 99 -10.49 19.71 2.99
N ARG A 100 -10.37 18.43 3.37
CA ARG A 100 -9.44 17.97 4.43
C ARG A 100 -7.98 18.29 4.11
N VAL A 101 -7.57 18.20 2.84
CA VAL A 101 -6.22 18.56 2.41
C VAL A 101 -6.02 20.07 2.47
N ARG A 102 -6.97 20.88 1.98
CA ARG A 102 -6.94 22.35 2.04
C ARG A 102 -6.72 22.87 3.46
N GLU A 103 -7.40 22.28 4.44
CA GLU A 103 -7.24 22.61 5.87
C GLU A 103 -5.80 22.41 6.39
N ASN A 104 -5.01 21.58 5.73
CA ASN A 104 -3.66 21.20 6.15
C ASN A 104 -2.54 21.73 5.24
N LEU A 105 -2.84 22.54 4.21
CA LEU A 105 -1.82 23.11 3.31
C LEU A 105 -0.81 24.03 4.03
N HIS A 106 -1.15 24.54 5.21
CA HIS A 106 -0.26 25.37 6.03
C HIS A 106 0.80 24.56 6.81
N ARG A 107 0.77 23.22 6.74
CA ARG A 107 1.75 22.34 7.41
C ARG A 107 3.03 22.26 6.57
N GLU A 108 4.16 21.98 7.21
CA GLU A 108 5.44 21.81 6.49
C GLU A 108 5.57 20.39 5.93
N VAL A 109 4.97 19.40 6.59
CA VAL A 109 5.05 18.00 6.17
C VAL A 109 3.69 17.34 6.23
N LEU A 110 3.25 16.83 5.07
CA LEU A 110 2.01 16.09 4.90
C LEU A 110 2.29 14.65 4.49
N GLY A 111 1.73 13.70 5.25
CA GLY A 111 1.52 12.33 4.82
C GLY A 111 0.07 12.18 4.37
N LEU A 112 -0.16 11.67 3.17
CA LEU A 112 -1.50 11.38 2.65
C LEU A 112 -1.56 9.90 2.27
N VAL A 113 -2.63 9.21 2.61
CA VAL A 113 -2.88 7.84 2.15
C VAL A 113 -4.17 7.81 1.34
N VAL A 114 -4.03 7.39 0.09
CA VAL A 114 -5.10 7.24 -0.89
C VAL A 114 -5.42 5.76 -1.03
N ASP A 115 -6.54 5.33 -0.46
CA ASP A 115 -6.93 3.92 -0.36
C ASP A 115 -7.69 3.43 -1.61
N GLN A 116 -7.92 4.31 -2.60
CA GLN A 116 -8.85 3.99 -3.69
C GLN A 116 -8.32 2.90 -4.62
N VAL A 117 -7.01 2.82 -4.85
CA VAL A 117 -6.44 1.80 -5.75
C VAL A 117 -6.64 0.41 -5.17
N ASP A 118 -6.24 0.17 -3.92
CA ASP A 118 -6.49 -1.10 -3.22
C ASP A 118 -7.99 -1.51 -3.19
N ARG A 119 -8.90 -0.54 -3.00
CA ARG A 119 -10.34 -0.81 -3.08
C ARG A 119 -10.78 -1.27 -4.47
N LEU A 120 -10.22 -0.69 -5.53
CA LEU A 120 -10.49 -1.11 -6.91
C LEU A 120 -9.92 -2.50 -7.18
N VAL A 121 -8.70 -2.78 -6.70
CA VAL A 121 -8.07 -4.12 -6.76
C VAL A 121 -9.03 -5.17 -6.20
N HIS A 122 -9.47 -5.02 -4.96
CA HIS A 122 -10.37 -6.01 -4.32
C HIS A 122 -11.78 -6.08 -4.91
N ALA A 123 -12.21 -5.07 -5.68
CA ALA A 123 -13.51 -5.06 -6.34
C ALA A 123 -13.45 -5.58 -7.79
N GLN A 124 -12.26 -5.87 -8.32
CA GLN A 124 -12.08 -6.15 -9.74
C GLN A 124 -12.48 -7.59 -10.12
N GLN A 125 -13.20 -7.72 -11.24
CA GLN A 125 -13.73 -8.97 -11.81
C GLN A 125 -13.13 -9.34 -13.20
N LEU A 126 -12.76 -8.34 -14.01
CA LEU A 126 -12.12 -8.42 -15.32
C LEU A 126 -10.58 -8.47 -15.26
N GLY A 127 -10.01 -8.63 -14.06
CA GLY A 127 -8.56 -8.72 -13.86
C GLY A 127 -7.79 -7.44 -14.22
N PRO A 128 -6.52 -7.56 -14.64
CA PRO A 128 -5.63 -6.41 -14.89
C PRO A 128 -6.19 -5.41 -15.91
N ALA A 129 -6.82 -5.88 -16.98
CA ALA A 129 -7.40 -5.00 -17.99
C ALA A 129 -8.52 -4.10 -17.43
N GLY A 130 -9.40 -4.67 -16.59
CA GLY A 130 -10.42 -3.89 -15.89
C GLY A 130 -9.81 -2.89 -14.92
N MET A 131 -8.74 -3.29 -14.22
CA MET A 131 -8.04 -2.42 -13.26
C MET A 131 -7.53 -1.13 -13.91
N HIS A 132 -6.92 -1.23 -15.10
CA HIS A 132 -6.48 -0.03 -15.83
C HIS A 132 -7.64 0.91 -16.15
N GLN A 133 -8.79 0.38 -16.59
CA GLN A 133 -9.96 1.18 -16.91
C GLN A 133 -10.55 1.86 -15.66
N ASP A 134 -10.61 1.15 -14.54
CA ASP A 134 -11.11 1.68 -13.28
C ASP A 134 -10.22 2.81 -12.74
N ILE A 135 -8.89 2.67 -12.84
CA ILE A 135 -7.95 3.74 -12.46
C ILE A 135 -8.14 4.97 -13.33
N ILE A 136 -8.25 4.81 -14.66
CA ILE A 136 -8.48 5.93 -15.59
C ILE A 136 -9.77 6.66 -15.20
N LEU A 137 -10.88 5.92 -15.07
CA LEU A 137 -12.17 6.51 -14.74
C LEU A 137 -12.14 7.24 -13.40
N TRP A 138 -11.48 6.66 -12.39
CA TRP A 138 -11.31 7.30 -11.10
C TRP A 138 -10.51 8.61 -11.18
N LEU A 139 -9.38 8.61 -11.88
CA LEU A 139 -8.56 9.82 -12.03
C LEU A 139 -9.24 10.89 -12.89
N GLU A 140 -10.02 10.50 -13.89
CA GLU A 140 -10.82 11.40 -14.73
C GLU A 140 -11.94 12.12 -13.96
N GLN A 141 -12.40 11.58 -12.84
CA GLN A 141 -13.30 12.30 -11.91
C GLN A 141 -12.61 13.54 -11.30
N GLY A 142 -11.30 13.65 -11.42
CA GLY A 142 -10.52 14.88 -11.23
C GLY A 142 -10.10 15.15 -9.79
N LYS A 143 -10.83 14.68 -8.77
CA LYS A 143 -10.56 15.09 -7.37
C LYS A 143 -9.20 14.67 -6.82
N THR A 144 -8.71 13.49 -7.20
CA THR A 144 -7.34 13.08 -6.84
C THR A 144 -6.30 13.96 -7.56
N VAL A 145 -6.57 14.34 -8.81
CA VAL A 145 -5.69 15.23 -9.57
C VAL A 145 -5.70 16.64 -8.96
N ASP A 146 -6.87 17.18 -8.64
CA ASP A 146 -7.05 18.48 -7.98
C ASP A 146 -6.26 18.52 -6.66
N LEU A 147 -6.30 17.43 -5.88
CA LEU A 147 -5.53 17.30 -4.65
C LEU A 147 -4.02 17.42 -4.91
N LEU A 148 -3.49 16.73 -5.92
CA LEU A 148 -2.06 16.82 -6.26
C LEU A 148 -1.69 18.23 -6.76
N GLU A 149 -2.54 18.84 -7.58
CA GLU A 149 -2.35 20.21 -8.09
C GLU A 149 -2.32 21.24 -6.97
N GLU A 150 -3.19 21.12 -5.96
CA GLU A 150 -3.21 22.02 -4.80
C GLU A 150 -1.97 21.89 -3.92
N LEU A 151 -1.45 20.67 -3.73
CA LEU A 151 -0.18 20.47 -3.04
C LEU A 151 0.98 21.13 -3.80
N LEU A 152 1.04 20.94 -5.11
CA LEU A 152 2.07 21.57 -5.94
C LEU A 152 1.93 23.10 -5.94
N ALA A 153 0.71 23.63 -6.03
CA ALA A 153 0.44 25.07 -5.99
C ALA A 153 0.78 25.70 -4.63
N ALA A 154 0.65 24.94 -3.54
CA ALA A 154 1.08 25.35 -2.20
C ALA A 154 2.61 25.27 -2.00
N GLY A 155 3.37 24.81 -3.00
CA GLY A 155 4.84 24.77 -2.97
C GLY A 155 5.42 23.54 -2.27
N PHE A 156 4.66 22.47 -2.10
CA PHE A 156 5.20 21.21 -1.57
C PHE A 156 6.09 20.49 -2.58
N ASP A 157 7.20 19.93 -2.10
CA ASP A 157 7.90 18.84 -2.79
C ASP A 157 7.04 17.57 -2.74
N LEU A 158 6.47 17.18 -3.88
CA LEU A 158 5.53 16.07 -3.96
C LEU A 158 6.25 14.75 -4.23
N TYR A 159 6.16 13.83 -3.26
CA TYR A 159 6.61 12.44 -3.42
C TYR A 159 5.40 11.52 -3.43
N LEU A 160 5.23 10.75 -4.51
CA LEU A 160 4.28 9.65 -4.60
C LEU A 160 5.00 8.34 -4.28
N ALA A 161 4.36 7.48 -3.50
CA ALA A 161 4.85 6.15 -3.18
C ALA A 161 3.70 5.15 -3.22
N SER A 162 4.04 3.86 -3.23
CA SER A 162 3.10 2.81 -2.88
C SER A 162 3.68 1.89 -1.82
N ASP A 163 2.81 1.30 -1.02
CA ASP A 163 3.14 0.38 0.05
C ASP A 163 3.29 -1.07 -0.44
N HIS A 164 2.50 -1.45 -1.43
CA HIS A 164 2.65 -2.68 -2.21
C HIS A 164 1.92 -2.53 -3.55
N GLY A 165 2.24 -3.40 -4.49
CA GLY A 165 1.41 -3.58 -5.67
C GLY A 165 0.35 -4.66 -5.47
N SER A 166 -0.18 -5.16 -6.59
CA SER A 166 -1.20 -6.20 -6.64
C SER A 166 -0.96 -7.10 -7.85
N THR A 167 -1.48 -8.31 -7.80
CA THR A 167 -1.41 -9.31 -8.85
C THR A 167 -2.74 -10.02 -9.02
N TYR A 168 -2.96 -10.62 -10.18
CA TYR A 168 -4.06 -11.55 -10.39
C TYR A 168 -3.70 -12.91 -9.79
N ALA A 169 -4.69 -13.58 -9.19
CA ALA A 169 -4.51 -14.88 -8.56
C ALA A 169 -5.74 -15.78 -8.69
N THR A 170 -5.51 -17.08 -8.68
CA THR A 170 -6.56 -18.11 -8.62
C THR A 170 -6.60 -18.76 -7.24
N GLY A 171 -7.79 -18.91 -6.68
CA GLY A 171 -7.97 -19.51 -5.37
C GLY A 171 -7.51 -20.96 -5.32
N CYS A 172 -6.69 -21.29 -4.32
CA CYS A 172 -6.24 -22.65 -4.04
C CYS A 172 -7.02 -23.33 -2.90
N GLY A 173 -7.99 -22.61 -2.30
CA GLY A 173 -8.70 -23.01 -1.09
C GLY A 173 -8.35 -22.11 0.09
N ARG A 174 -8.99 -22.35 1.24
CA ARG A 174 -8.67 -21.66 2.49
C ARG A 174 -8.07 -22.67 3.46
N PRO A 175 -6.91 -22.40 4.05
CA PRO A 175 -6.38 -23.27 5.10
C PRO A 175 -7.31 -23.22 6.33
N ASP A 176 -7.48 -24.37 6.98
CA ASP A 176 -8.36 -24.55 8.13
C ASP A 176 -7.65 -24.13 9.43
N GLU A 177 -7.71 -22.84 9.74
CA GLU A 177 -6.85 -22.21 10.75
C GLU A 177 -7.63 -21.55 11.91
N GLY A 178 -8.96 -21.66 11.90
CA GLY A 178 -9.83 -21.03 12.91
C GLY A 178 -9.64 -19.51 13.05
N CYS A 179 -9.77 -19.01 14.28
CA CYS A 179 -9.59 -17.59 14.64
C CYS A 179 -8.16 -17.24 15.09
N LEU A 180 -7.21 -18.18 14.99
CA LEU A 180 -5.88 -18.07 15.59
C LEU A 180 -4.81 -17.50 14.64
N VAL A 181 -5.23 -17.01 13.48
CA VAL A 181 -4.37 -16.33 12.50
C VAL A 181 -4.39 -14.84 12.77
N GLU A 182 -3.21 -14.25 12.93
CA GLU A 182 -3.07 -12.83 13.25
C GLU A 182 -3.46 -11.92 12.06
N THR A 183 -3.29 -12.40 10.83
CA THR A 183 -3.70 -11.68 9.60
C THR A 183 -4.12 -12.65 8.49
N LYS A 184 -5.30 -12.41 7.92
CA LYS A 184 -5.87 -13.19 6.81
C LYS A 184 -5.64 -12.51 5.46
N GLY A 185 -4.39 -12.16 5.16
CA GLY A 185 -4.04 -11.59 3.86
C GLY A 185 -4.32 -12.61 2.75
N GLU A 186 -4.86 -12.22 1.61
CA GLU A 186 -5.31 -13.20 0.61
C GLU A 186 -4.17 -14.04 0.02
N ARG A 187 -2.92 -13.56 0.04
CA ARG A 187 -1.72 -14.32 -0.37
C ARG A 187 -0.69 -14.57 0.73
N ALA A 188 -0.98 -14.21 1.98
CA ALA A 188 -0.10 -14.47 3.13
C ALA A 188 -0.82 -14.85 4.41
N ARG A 189 -0.11 -15.61 5.24
CA ARG A 189 -0.52 -15.97 6.60
C ARG A 189 0.64 -15.79 7.56
N LEU A 190 0.34 -15.20 8.71
CA LEU A 190 1.29 -15.00 9.80
C LEU A 190 0.85 -15.84 11.01
N TYR A 191 1.78 -16.60 11.59
CA TYR A 191 1.53 -17.47 12.74
C TYR A 191 2.57 -17.26 13.83
N THR A 192 2.12 -17.30 15.07
CA THR A 192 2.98 -17.37 16.27
C THR A 192 3.08 -18.80 16.81
N GLN A 193 2.10 -19.66 16.51
CA GLN A 193 2.03 -21.06 16.94
C GLN A 193 2.58 -22.00 15.86
N GLU A 194 3.53 -22.85 16.24
CA GLU A 194 4.18 -23.81 15.33
C GLU A 194 3.19 -24.86 14.83
N GLU A 195 2.31 -25.34 15.69
CA GLU A 195 1.38 -26.42 15.38
C GLU A 195 0.42 -26.03 14.25
N ILE A 196 -0.13 -24.81 14.32
CA ILE A 196 -1.02 -24.26 13.30
C ILE A 196 -0.25 -24.00 11.99
N TYR A 197 0.95 -23.46 12.09
CA TYR A 197 1.83 -23.26 10.93
C TYR A 197 2.11 -24.58 10.18
N GLN A 198 2.47 -25.64 10.91
CA GLN A 198 2.73 -26.96 10.34
C GLN A 198 1.49 -27.62 9.75
N GLN A 199 0.32 -27.38 10.35
CA GLN A 199 -0.95 -27.85 9.81
C GLN A 199 -1.28 -27.14 8.49
N ALA A 200 -1.17 -25.80 8.45
CA ALA A 200 -1.42 -25.01 7.27
C ALA A 200 -0.50 -25.42 6.11
N LEU A 201 0.81 -25.57 6.38
CA LEU A 201 1.83 -25.98 5.42
C LEU A 201 1.53 -27.32 4.73
N LYS A 202 0.84 -28.24 5.41
CA LYS A 202 0.45 -29.56 4.88
C LYS A 202 -0.93 -29.57 4.19
N SER A 203 -1.76 -28.57 4.46
CA SER A 203 -3.17 -28.57 4.07
C SER A 203 -3.43 -27.96 2.70
N ILE A 204 -2.61 -27.00 2.27
CA ILE A 204 -2.86 -26.19 1.09
C ILE A 204 -1.55 -25.81 0.38
N PRO A 205 -1.54 -25.63 -0.96
CA PRO A 205 -0.36 -25.13 -1.67
C PRO A 205 0.08 -23.76 -1.13
N CYS A 206 1.26 -23.76 -0.51
CA CYS A 206 1.89 -22.59 0.06
C CYS A 206 3.39 -22.84 0.20
N ARG A 207 4.15 -21.78 0.48
CA ARG A 207 5.59 -21.87 0.72
C ARG A 207 5.99 -21.08 1.98
N PRO A 208 6.95 -21.60 2.77
CA PRO A 208 7.59 -20.84 3.82
C PRO A 208 8.28 -19.59 3.28
N TRP A 209 8.17 -18.48 4.02
CA TRP A 209 8.97 -17.29 3.78
C TRP A 209 9.90 -17.01 4.96
N LYS A 210 11.13 -16.63 4.65
CA LYS A 210 12.11 -16.26 5.68
C LYS A 210 11.68 -14.93 6.28
N ALA A 211 11.61 -14.86 7.62
CA ALA A 211 11.18 -13.70 8.38
C ALA A 211 12.18 -12.51 8.34
N ILE A 212 12.58 -12.05 7.15
CA ILE A 212 13.52 -10.94 6.99
C ILE A 212 12.83 -9.64 7.39
N GLY A 213 13.33 -8.97 8.42
CA GLY A 213 12.77 -7.73 8.94
C GLY A 213 11.50 -7.91 9.79
N LEU A 214 11.03 -9.15 9.97
CA LEU A 214 9.89 -9.50 10.82
C LEU A 214 10.37 -9.95 12.22
N PRO A 215 9.48 -9.97 13.24
CA PRO A 215 9.80 -10.58 14.54
C PRO A 215 10.28 -12.03 14.40
N GLU A 216 11.23 -12.45 15.23
CA GLU A 216 11.87 -13.77 15.16
C GLU A 216 10.92 -14.94 15.44
N ASP A 217 9.88 -14.71 16.24
CA ASP A 217 8.86 -15.70 16.60
C ASP A 217 7.75 -15.84 15.54
N LEU A 218 7.77 -14.98 14.52
CA LEU A 218 6.77 -14.97 13.47
C LEU A 218 7.12 -15.96 12.36
N ARG A 219 6.14 -16.79 12.03
CA ARG A 219 6.21 -17.74 10.90
C ARG A 219 5.31 -17.25 9.79
N VAL A 220 5.82 -17.33 8.56
CA VAL A 220 5.13 -16.79 7.39
C VAL A 220 4.94 -17.89 6.36
N LEU A 221 3.70 -18.01 5.89
CA LEU A 221 3.36 -18.76 4.68
C LEU A 221 2.87 -17.79 3.62
N LEU A 222 3.41 -17.94 2.41
CA LEU A 222 2.92 -17.27 1.21
C LEU A 222 2.15 -18.28 0.35
N ALA A 223 1.12 -17.82 -0.33
CA ALA A 223 0.50 -18.61 -1.39
C ALA A 223 1.55 -18.93 -2.47
N ASP A 224 1.46 -20.13 -3.07
CA ASP A 224 2.44 -20.58 -4.05
C ASP A 224 2.07 -20.08 -5.46
N GLY A 225 3.06 -19.68 -6.25
CA GLY A 225 2.88 -19.09 -7.58
C GLY A 225 1.78 -18.01 -7.64
N ASP A 226 0.88 -18.18 -8.61
CA ASP A 226 -0.22 -17.24 -8.89
C ASP A 226 -1.51 -17.61 -8.13
N THR A 227 -1.38 -18.19 -6.93
CA THR A 227 -2.54 -18.63 -6.14
C THR A 227 -2.89 -17.70 -4.98
N ALA A 228 -4.11 -17.79 -4.48
CA ALA A 228 -4.54 -17.07 -3.27
C ALA A 228 -5.32 -17.99 -2.33
N PHE A 229 -5.27 -17.69 -1.03
CA PHE A 229 -5.99 -18.37 0.03
C PHE A 229 -7.47 -17.96 0.07
N VAL A 230 -8.16 -18.10 -1.06
CA VAL A 230 -9.59 -17.85 -1.30
C VAL A 230 -10.26 -19.12 -1.84
N ASN A 231 -11.55 -19.10 -2.20
CA ASN A 231 -12.24 -20.34 -2.60
C ASN A 231 -11.61 -20.93 -3.85
N LYS A 232 -11.55 -22.26 -3.94
CA LYS A 232 -10.86 -22.93 -5.05
C LYS A 232 -11.49 -22.54 -6.39
N GLY A 233 -10.66 -22.05 -7.32
CA GLY A 233 -11.10 -21.60 -8.66
C GLY A 233 -11.70 -20.19 -8.69
N GLU A 234 -11.78 -19.50 -7.57
CA GLU A 234 -12.12 -18.08 -7.52
C GLU A 234 -10.99 -17.25 -8.14
N GLU A 235 -11.32 -16.34 -9.04
CA GLU A 235 -10.37 -15.43 -9.66
C GLU A 235 -10.44 -14.05 -8.98
N ILE A 236 -9.30 -13.51 -8.59
CA ILE A 236 -9.23 -12.27 -7.80
C ILE A 236 -7.97 -11.46 -8.13
N MET A 237 -8.07 -10.14 -8.05
CA MET A 237 -6.92 -9.23 -7.95
C MET A 237 -6.61 -8.97 -6.49
N THR A 238 -5.36 -9.19 -6.07
CA THR A 238 -5.01 -9.22 -4.65
C THR A 238 -3.52 -8.96 -4.40
N HIS A 239 -3.10 -9.00 -3.14
CA HIS A 239 -1.74 -8.80 -2.68
C HIS A 239 -1.42 -9.67 -1.44
N GLY A 240 -0.23 -9.49 -0.88
CA GLY A 240 0.27 -10.17 0.32
C GLY A 240 1.38 -11.19 0.04
N GLY A 241 1.64 -11.52 -1.21
CA GLY A 241 2.66 -12.47 -1.65
C GLY A 241 4.06 -11.86 -1.78
N SER A 242 4.80 -12.38 -2.76
CA SER A 242 6.12 -11.86 -3.13
C SER A 242 6.31 -11.80 -4.65
N ALA A 243 5.22 -11.73 -5.42
CA ALA A 243 5.31 -11.54 -6.85
C ALA A 243 5.98 -10.20 -7.17
N VAL A 244 6.59 -10.08 -8.35
CA VAL A 244 7.33 -8.86 -8.73
C VAL A 244 6.38 -7.66 -8.80
N GLU A 245 5.17 -7.90 -9.28
CA GLU A 245 4.05 -6.96 -9.40
C GLU A 245 3.59 -6.45 -8.04
N GLU A 246 3.75 -7.27 -6.98
CA GLU A 246 3.42 -6.90 -5.61
C GLU A 246 4.57 -6.15 -4.91
N VAL A 247 5.82 -6.53 -5.21
CA VAL A 247 7.00 -6.08 -4.46
C VAL A 247 7.65 -4.84 -5.08
N VAL A 248 7.72 -4.74 -6.41
CA VAL A 248 8.35 -3.60 -7.09
C VAL A 248 7.31 -2.51 -7.29
N VAL A 249 7.48 -1.40 -6.58
CA VAL A 249 6.50 -0.32 -6.49
C VAL A 249 7.08 1.03 -6.89
N PRO A 250 6.25 1.95 -7.40
CA PRO A 250 6.70 3.28 -7.81
C PRO A 250 7.12 4.14 -6.60
N PHE A 251 8.20 4.90 -6.77
CA PHE A 251 8.57 6.00 -5.89
C PHE A 251 8.93 7.21 -6.75
N ILE A 252 8.04 8.21 -6.78
CA ILE A 252 8.06 9.25 -7.82
C ILE A 252 8.17 10.60 -7.14
N LYS A 253 9.13 11.40 -7.57
CA LYS A 253 9.17 12.82 -7.21
C LYS A 253 8.52 13.62 -8.34
N ILE A 254 7.53 14.44 -8.00
CA ILE A 254 6.86 15.34 -8.92
C ILE A 254 7.22 16.77 -8.52
N VAL A 255 7.71 17.54 -9.48
CA VAL A 255 8.04 18.96 -9.34
C VAL A 255 7.37 19.76 -10.44
N ARG A 256 7.15 21.05 -10.21
CA ARG A 256 6.77 21.98 -11.29
C ARG A 256 7.96 22.21 -12.22
N GLU A 257 7.69 22.32 -13.50
CA GLU A 257 8.62 22.87 -14.47
C GLU A 257 8.64 24.39 -14.31
N GLU A 258 9.83 24.96 -14.18
CA GLU A 258 10.07 26.41 -14.12
C GLU A 258 9.91 27.08 -15.48
#